data_AF-A0A352W9D4-F1
#
_entry.id   AF-A0A352W9D4-F1
#
_cell.length_a   1.000
_cell.length_b   1.000
_cell.length_c   1.000
_cell.angle_alpha   90.00
_cell.angle_beta   90.00
_cell.angle_gamma   90.00
#
_symmetry.space_group_name_H-M   'P 1'
#
loop_
_entity.id
_entity.type
_entity.pdbx_description
1 polymer ?
#
loop_
_entity_poly.entity_id
_entity_poly.type
_entity_poly.pdbx_seq_one_letter_code
_entity_poly.pdbx_strand_id
1 'polypeptide(L)'
;MKVVVGRRRVQQSFITQMRRLRDSSGGLPTLIGEFGIAFDLNNKRAYATGNYQAQIKAIDRNFRAMEANLLSYTLWNYNPDNTHARGDQWNGEDFSIYSVDDADARNAAAGAGDLNAGGRALEAVLRPYAMRTAGEPLSMEWDYRKKVFKYTFRHDSQVTAPTEIFVPEWHFPGGAYEVEVSDGSY
;
A
#
# COMPACT_ATOMS: atom_id res chain seq x y z
N MET A 1 15.09 4.47 -24.59
CA MET A 1 13.95 3.97 -23.78
C MET A 1 13.69 2.51 -24.15
N LYS A 2 13.68 1.58 -23.20
CA LYS A 2 13.45 0.15 -23.47
C LYS A 2 12.00 -0.19 -23.14
N VAL A 3 11.25 -0.67 -24.12
CA VAL A 3 9.85 -1.10 -23.91
C VAL A 3 9.85 -2.35 -23.02
N VAL A 4 9.04 -2.33 -21.96
CA VAL A 4 8.86 -3.46 -21.04
C VAL A 4 7.45 -4.00 -21.19
N VAL A 5 7.33 -5.27 -21.58
CA VAL A 5 6.04 -5.94 -21.82
C VAL A 5 5.87 -7.13 -20.88
N GLY A 6 4.65 -7.32 -20.37
CA GLY A 6 4.26 -8.45 -19.54
C GLY A 6 4.35 -8.17 -18.04
N ARG A 7 3.34 -8.65 -17.29
CA ARG A 7 3.12 -8.33 -15.87
C ARG A 7 4.37 -8.46 -14.99
N ARG A 8 5.09 -9.59 -15.10
CA ARG A 8 6.29 -9.85 -14.29
C ARG A 8 7.44 -8.89 -14.61
N ARG A 9 7.68 -8.65 -15.91
CA ARG A 9 8.74 -7.73 -16.36
C ARG A 9 8.43 -6.28 -15.97
N VAL A 10 7.15 -5.88 -16.06
CA VAL A 10 6.70 -4.57 -15.60
C VAL A 10 6.93 -4.42 -14.09
N GLN A 11 6.55 -5.39 -13.26
CA GLN A 11 6.85 -5.34 -11.82
C GLN A 11 8.35 -5.23 -11.55
N GLN A 12 9.17 -6.04 -12.23
CA GLN A 12 10.62 -6.00 -12.09
C GLN A 12 11.21 -4.64 -12.49
N SER A 13 10.62 -3.97 -13.49
CA SER A 13 11.01 -2.63 -13.89
C SER A 13 10.76 -1.61 -12.77
N PHE A 14 9.63 -1.70 -12.05
CA PHE A 14 9.35 -0.81 -10.93
C PHE A 14 10.32 -1.06 -9.77
N ILE A 15 10.55 -2.34 -9.41
CA ILE A 15 11.52 -2.72 -8.39
C ILE A 15 12.92 -2.19 -8.73
N THR A 16 13.34 -2.31 -9.99
CA THR A 16 14.66 -1.85 -10.45
C THR A 16 14.79 -0.33 -10.37
N GLN A 17 13.73 0.42 -10.69
CA GLN A 17 13.73 1.88 -10.59
C GLN A 17 13.82 2.34 -9.14
N MET A 18 13.04 1.74 -8.24
CA MET A 18 13.09 2.06 -6.81
C MET A 18 14.44 1.67 -6.19
N ARG A 19 15.04 0.55 -6.63
CA ARG A 19 16.40 0.18 -6.23
C ARG A 19 17.42 1.24 -6.59
N ARG A 20 17.36 1.78 -7.81
CA ARG A 20 18.28 2.84 -8.25
C ARG A 20 18.12 4.11 -7.41
N LEU A 21 16.90 4.48 -7.05
CA LEU A 21 16.65 5.62 -6.16
C LEU A 21 17.27 5.37 -4.78
N ARG A 22 17.04 4.20 -4.19
CA ARG A 22 17.66 3.81 -2.92
C ARG A 22 19.18 3.86 -3.00
N ASP A 23 19.78 3.23 -4.01
CA ASP A 23 21.24 3.14 -4.14
C ASP A 23 21.87 4.53 -4.40
N SER A 24 21.10 5.46 -5.01
CA SER A 24 21.54 6.84 -5.21
C SER A 24 21.66 7.66 -3.91
N SER A 25 21.08 7.20 -2.80
CA SER A 25 21.20 7.86 -1.49
C SER A 25 22.56 7.61 -0.83
N GLY A 26 23.40 6.73 -1.39
CA GLY A 26 24.71 6.39 -0.81
C GLY A 26 24.61 5.60 0.49
N GLY A 27 23.52 4.86 0.70
CA GLY A 27 23.29 4.07 1.91
C GLY A 27 22.66 4.85 3.06
N LEU A 28 22.26 6.10 2.82
CA LEU A 28 21.53 6.90 3.81
C LEU A 28 20.07 6.42 3.93
N PRO A 29 19.46 6.54 5.13
CA PRO A 29 18.02 6.38 5.29
C PRO A 29 17.26 7.21 4.25
N THR A 30 16.35 6.56 3.53
CA THR A 30 15.65 7.17 2.41
C THR A 30 14.15 7.06 2.64
N LEU A 31 13.49 8.22 2.65
CA LEU A 31 12.04 8.33 2.66
C LEU A 31 11.58 8.79 1.27
N ILE A 32 10.74 8.00 0.61
CA ILE A 32 10.06 8.44 -0.60
C ILE A 32 8.90 9.34 -0.20
N GLY A 33 9.06 10.65 -0.43
CA GLY A 33 8.11 11.66 0.01
C GLY A 33 6.72 11.52 -0.63
N GLU A 34 6.64 11.00 -1.85
CA GLU A 34 5.36 10.83 -2.53
C GLU A 34 5.39 9.65 -3.50
N PHE A 35 4.30 8.90 -3.52
CA PHE A 35 3.96 8.00 -4.61
C PHE A 35 2.44 7.83 -4.62
N GLY A 36 1.88 7.34 -5.72
CA GLY A 36 0.44 7.14 -5.83
C GLY A 36 0.04 6.74 -7.23
N ILE A 37 -1.26 6.81 -7.49
CA ILE A 37 -1.86 6.63 -8.82
C ILE A 37 -2.98 7.65 -8.97
N ALA A 38 -3.29 8.02 -10.21
CA ALA A 38 -4.58 8.62 -10.51
C ALA A 38 -5.69 7.58 -10.24
N PHE A 39 -6.80 8.00 -9.64
CA PHE A 39 -7.98 7.13 -9.42
C PHE A 39 -8.95 7.18 -10.60
N ASP A 40 -8.83 8.17 -11.48
CA ASP A 40 -9.67 8.35 -12.68
C ASP A 40 -9.26 7.45 -13.87
N LEU A 41 -8.44 6.42 -13.60
CA LEU A 41 -7.99 5.44 -14.58
C LEU A 41 -9.15 4.86 -15.40
N ASN A 42 -8.85 4.56 -16.66
CA ASN A 42 -9.81 4.00 -17.62
C ASN A 42 -11.06 4.89 -17.77
N ASN A 43 -10.84 6.21 -17.88
CA ASN A 43 -11.90 7.22 -18.04
C ASN A 43 -12.95 7.12 -16.92
N LYS A 44 -12.51 7.11 -15.65
CA LYS A 44 -13.40 7.14 -14.47
C LYS A 44 -14.35 5.95 -14.35
N ARG A 45 -14.07 4.82 -15.04
CA ARG A 45 -14.96 3.64 -15.06
C ARG A 45 -15.32 3.12 -13.67
N ALA A 46 -14.39 3.19 -12.71
CA ALA A 46 -14.62 2.73 -11.35
C ALA A 46 -15.77 3.47 -10.66
N TYR A 47 -15.99 4.74 -10.98
CA TYR A 47 -16.95 5.60 -10.29
C TYR A 47 -18.39 5.19 -10.57
N ALA A 48 -18.65 4.77 -11.81
CA ALA A 48 -19.96 4.25 -12.20
C ALA A 48 -20.20 2.79 -11.77
N THR A 49 -19.15 2.04 -11.43
CA THR A 49 -19.25 0.58 -11.24
C THR A 49 -18.91 0.10 -9.83
N GLY A 50 -18.32 0.95 -8.99
CA GLY A 50 -17.69 0.58 -7.73
C GLY A 50 -16.46 -0.33 -7.88
N ASN A 51 -16.04 -0.64 -9.11
CA ASN A 51 -15.00 -1.64 -9.37
C ASN A 51 -13.62 -0.98 -9.50
N TYR A 52 -12.91 -0.89 -8.38
CA TYR A 52 -11.55 -0.33 -8.29
C TYR A 52 -10.43 -1.31 -8.63
N GLN A 53 -10.70 -2.46 -9.27
CA GLN A 53 -9.67 -3.48 -9.52
C GLN A 53 -8.50 -3.01 -10.38
N ALA A 54 -8.67 -2.00 -11.24
CA ALA A 54 -7.56 -1.41 -11.99
C ALA A 54 -6.65 -0.59 -11.07
N GLN A 55 -7.24 0.23 -10.21
CA GLN A 55 -6.59 1.08 -9.22
C GLN A 55 -5.86 0.22 -8.17
N ILE A 56 -6.52 -0.79 -7.61
CA ILE A 56 -5.93 -1.79 -6.69
C ILE A 56 -4.68 -2.41 -7.31
N LYS A 57 -4.74 -2.88 -8.56
CA LYS A 57 -3.59 -3.49 -9.25
C LYS A 57 -2.47 -2.49 -9.56
N ALA A 58 -2.80 -1.23 -9.79
CA ALA A 58 -1.84 -0.19 -10.13
C ALA A 58 -1.09 0.28 -8.88
N ILE A 59 -1.80 0.57 -7.78
CA ILE A 59 -1.18 1.01 -6.54
C ILE A 59 -0.38 -0.10 -5.85
N ASP A 60 -0.88 -1.36 -5.86
CA ASP A 60 -0.15 -2.54 -5.37
C ASP A 60 1.23 -2.70 -6.06
N ARG A 61 1.31 -2.36 -7.35
CA ARG A 61 2.58 -2.44 -8.09
C ARG A 61 3.63 -1.48 -7.54
N ASN A 62 3.22 -0.26 -7.18
CA ASN A 62 4.11 0.75 -6.57
C ASN A 62 4.56 0.28 -5.20
N PHE A 63 3.60 -0.11 -4.38
CA PHE A 63 3.79 -0.66 -3.04
C PHE A 63 4.80 -1.81 -3.01
N ARG A 64 4.60 -2.84 -3.83
CA ARG A 64 5.53 -3.98 -3.95
C ARG A 64 6.93 -3.58 -4.40
N ALA A 65 7.05 -2.50 -5.16
CA ALA A 65 8.37 -1.99 -5.57
C ALA A 65 9.10 -1.30 -4.43
N MET A 66 8.39 -0.62 -3.52
CA MET A 66 8.95 -0.06 -2.30
C MET A 66 9.36 -1.17 -1.33
N GLU A 67 8.47 -2.13 -1.06
CA GLU A 67 8.71 -3.25 -0.15
C GLU A 67 9.93 -4.09 -0.56
N ALA A 68 10.01 -4.44 -1.84
CA ALA A 68 11.13 -5.21 -2.38
C ALA A 68 12.49 -4.50 -2.26
N ASN A 69 12.49 -3.20 -1.94
CA ASN A 69 13.69 -2.42 -1.69
C ASN A 69 13.80 -1.91 -0.25
N LEU A 70 12.87 -2.30 0.64
CA LEU A 70 12.80 -1.87 2.04
C LEU A 70 12.82 -0.34 2.21
N LEU A 71 12.15 0.36 1.29
CA LEU A 71 12.04 1.82 1.33
C LEU A 71 10.91 2.26 2.26
N SER A 72 11.17 3.31 3.05
CA SER A 72 10.12 4.07 3.71
C SER A 72 9.43 4.98 2.69
N TYR A 73 8.14 5.24 2.89
CA TYR A 73 7.36 6.04 1.95
C TYR A 73 6.19 6.77 2.61
N THR A 74 5.70 7.80 1.93
CA THR A 74 4.45 8.49 2.22
C THR A 74 3.56 8.44 0.99
N LEU A 75 2.35 7.89 1.14
CA LEU A 75 1.38 7.76 0.07
C LEU A 75 0.70 9.11 -0.18
N TRP A 76 0.75 9.58 -1.42
CA TRP A 76 0.01 10.75 -1.88
C TRP A 76 -1.35 10.29 -2.44
N ASN A 77 -2.47 10.62 -1.83
CA ASN A 77 -2.64 11.34 -0.55
C ASN A 77 -3.92 10.92 0.16
N TYR A 78 -4.24 11.58 1.27
CA TYR A 78 -5.58 11.60 1.85
C TYR A 78 -6.12 13.03 1.78
N ASN A 79 -7.13 13.25 0.93
CA ASN A 79 -7.90 14.48 0.87
C ASN A 79 -9.37 14.16 1.20
N PRO A 80 -9.91 14.68 2.33
CA PRO A 80 -11.29 14.43 2.74
C PRO A 80 -12.33 15.13 1.84
N ASP A 81 -11.94 16.16 1.08
CA ASP A 81 -12.84 16.90 0.19
C ASP A 81 -12.83 16.36 -1.26
N ASN A 82 -12.17 15.22 -1.49
CA ASN A 82 -12.03 14.67 -2.83
C ASN A 82 -13.36 14.15 -3.39
N THR A 83 -13.72 14.58 -4.61
CA THR A 83 -14.93 14.10 -5.32
C THR A 83 -14.60 13.48 -6.66
N HIS A 84 -15.43 12.57 -7.15
CA HIS A 84 -15.31 11.97 -8.49
C HIS A 84 -15.36 13.02 -9.62
N ALA A 85 -16.08 14.11 -9.38
CA ALA A 85 -16.27 15.18 -10.35
C ALA A 85 -15.01 16.05 -10.51
N ARG A 86 -14.40 16.50 -9.40
CA ARG A 86 -13.33 17.51 -9.41
C ARG A 86 -12.03 17.09 -8.71
N GLY A 87 -11.90 15.82 -8.33
CA GLY A 87 -10.73 15.35 -7.60
C GLY A 87 -10.61 16.08 -6.26
N ASP A 88 -9.41 16.54 -5.97
CA ASP A 88 -8.99 17.27 -4.78
C ASP A 88 -9.57 18.71 -4.64
N GLN A 89 -10.45 19.12 -5.55
CA GLN A 89 -10.97 20.49 -5.70
C GLN A 89 -9.94 21.54 -6.16
N TRP A 90 -8.75 21.10 -6.60
CA TRP A 90 -7.66 21.97 -7.02
C TRP A 90 -6.95 21.41 -8.26
N ASN A 91 -7.11 22.07 -9.40
CA ASN A 91 -6.58 21.62 -10.70
C ASN A 91 -7.09 20.26 -11.21
N GLY A 92 -7.98 19.59 -10.46
CA GLY A 92 -8.62 18.35 -10.89
C GLY A 92 -7.79 17.10 -10.62
N GLU A 93 -6.83 17.15 -9.69
CA GLU A 93 -6.02 15.99 -9.34
C GLU A 93 -6.86 14.98 -8.56
N ASP A 94 -6.90 13.73 -9.02
CA ASP A 94 -7.67 12.68 -8.37
C ASP A 94 -6.75 11.57 -7.86
N PHE A 95 -5.95 11.90 -6.84
CA PHE A 95 -4.94 11.02 -6.24
C PHE A 95 -5.30 10.50 -4.84
N SER A 96 -6.31 11.07 -4.20
CA SER A 96 -6.65 10.73 -2.81
C SER A 96 -7.02 9.25 -2.66
N ILE A 97 -6.65 8.59 -1.57
CA ILE A 97 -7.21 7.26 -1.25
C ILE A 97 -8.63 7.33 -0.72
N TYR A 98 -9.24 8.51 -0.71
CA TYR A 98 -10.57 8.77 -0.19
C TYR A 98 -11.41 9.52 -1.23
N SER A 99 -12.73 9.30 -1.24
CA SER A 99 -13.69 10.20 -1.87
C SER A 99 -15.01 10.26 -1.10
N VAL A 100 -15.58 11.47 -1.03
CA VAL A 100 -16.90 11.71 -0.43
C VAL A 100 -17.98 10.91 -1.17
N ASP A 101 -17.94 10.86 -2.50
CA ASP A 101 -18.93 10.12 -3.30
C ASP A 101 -18.94 8.61 -2.97
N ASP A 102 -17.77 8.02 -2.75
CA ASP A 102 -17.65 6.61 -2.34
C ASP A 102 -18.15 6.41 -0.89
N ALA A 103 -17.95 7.40 -0.01
CA ALA A 103 -18.45 7.35 1.36
C ALA A 103 -19.97 7.42 1.39
N ASP A 104 -20.57 8.35 0.66
CA ASP A 104 -22.01 8.53 0.55
C ASP A 104 -22.67 7.28 -0.05
N ALA A 105 -22.11 6.73 -1.12
CA ALA A 105 -22.58 5.49 -1.72
C ALA A 105 -22.53 4.32 -0.73
N ARG A 106 -21.44 4.20 0.03
CA ARG A 106 -21.29 3.15 1.06
C ARG A 106 -22.30 3.32 2.19
N ASN A 107 -22.45 4.53 2.70
CA ASN A 107 -23.38 4.84 3.78
C ASN A 107 -24.84 4.62 3.36
N ALA A 108 -25.20 4.96 2.12
CA ALA A 108 -26.52 4.69 1.58
C ALA A 108 -26.81 3.17 1.45
N ALA A 109 -25.79 2.38 1.11
CA ALA A 109 -25.93 0.94 0.91
C ALA A 109 -25.88 0.10 2.22
N ALA A 110 -25.10 0.52 3.22
CA ALA A 110 -24.78 -0.28 4.39
C ALA A 110 -25.03 0.42 5.74
N GLY A 111 -25.52 1.66 5.72
CA GLY A 111 -25.66 2.51 6.91
C GLY A 111 -24.37 3.26 7.25
N ALA A 112 -24.51 4.30 8.08
CA ALA A 112 -23.39 5.09 8.54
C ALA A 112 -22.57 4.37 9.64
N GLY A 113 -21.30 4.78 9.79
CA GLY A 113 -20.42 4.30 10.87
C GLY A 113 -19.28 3.38 10.42
N ASP A 114 -19.21 3.04 9.13
CA ASP A 114 -18.05 2.35 8.55
C ASP A 114 -16.86 3.33 8.47
N LEU A 115 -15.82 3.12 9.27
CA LEU A 115 -14.60 3.93 9.28
C LEU A 115 -13.89 3.97 7.92
N ASN A 116 -14.14 2.95 7.09
CA ASN A 116 -13.55 2.81 5.77
C ASN A 116 -14.50 3.32 4.66
N ALA A 117 -15.65 3.89 5.02
CA ALA A 117 -16.54 4.53 4.06
C ALA A 117 -15.79 5.63 3.31
N GLY A 118 -15.73 5.53 1.99
CA GLY A 118 -14.99 6.46 1.12
C GLY A 118 -13.58 6.02 0.77
N GLY A 119 -13.04 5.00 1.44
CA GLY A 119 -11.73 4.46 1.11
C GLY A 119 -11.70 3.81 -0.28
N ARG A 120 -10.68 4.14 -1.06
CA ARG A 120 -10.48 3.67 -2.43
C ARG A 120 -9.27 2.75 -2.49
N ALA A 121 -9.44 1.59 -3.11
CA ALA A 121 -8.40 0.56 -3.25
C ALA A 121 -7.77 0.08 -1.93
N LEU A 122 -8.57 0.06 -0.84
CA LEU A 122 -8.11 -0.31 0.50
C LEU A 122 -7.50 -1.71 0.58
N GLU A 123 -7.90 -2.65 -0.29
CA GLU A 123 -7.30 -3.98 -0.35
C GLU A 123 -5.79 -3.93 -0.64
N ALA A 124 -5.35 -2.95 -1.43
CA ALA A 124 -3.94 -2.73 -1.71
C ALA A 124 -3.31 -1.70 -0.78
N VAL A 125 -4.05 -0.71 -0.27
CA VAL A 125 -3.51 0.38 0.58
C VAL A 125 -3.29 -0.04 2.03
N LEU A 126 -4.22 -0.81 2.61
CA LEU A 126 -4.10 -1.35 3.96
C LEU A 126 -3.33 -2.66 3.89
N ARG A 127 -2.18 -2.73 4.57
CA ARG A 127 -1.21 -3.83 4.39
C ARG A 127 -0.48 -4.06 5.70
N PRO A 128 -0.16 -5.31 6.07
CA PRO A 128 0.76 -5.56 7.16
C PRO A 128 2.15 -5.01 6.84
N TYR A 129 2.86 -4.54 7.87
CA TYR A 129 4.26 -4.14 7.74
C TYR A 129 4.96 -4.18 9.10
N ALA A 130 6.29 -4.37 9.08
CA ALA A 130 7.11 -4.25 10.27
C ALA A 130 7.23 -2.77 10.66
N MET A 131 6.55 -2.37 11.73
CA MET A 131 6.63 -1.01 12.27
C MET A 131 7.98 -0.77 12.95
N ARG A 132 8.46 -1.80 13.65
CA ARG A 132 9.73 -1.80 14.38
C ARG A 132 10.35 -3.19 14.27
N THR A 133 11.66 -3.23 14.09
CA THR A 133 12.40 -4.49 13.93
C THR A 133 13.51 -4.54 14.97
N ALA A 134 13.58 -5.64 15.72
CA ALA A 134 14.68 -5.93 16.64
C ALA A 134 15.92 -6.45 15.89
N GLY A 135 16.45 -5.62 14.98
CA GLY A 135 17.58 -5.94 14.11
C GLY A 135 17.44 -5.37 12.69
N GLU A 136 18.07 -6.01 11.72
CA GLU A 136 18.17 -5.54 10.33
C GLU A 136 17.10 -6.18 9.42
N PRO A 137 16.16 -5.41 8.83
CA PRO A 137 15.24 -5.93 7.81
C PRO A 137 15.98 -6.48 6.59
N LEU A 138 15.63 -7.68 6.14
CA LEU A 138 16.26 -8.33 4.97
C LEU A 138 15.30 -8.45 3.77
N SER A 139 14.03 -8.72 4.03
CA SER A 139 13.00 -8.75 2.98
C SER A 139 11.59 -8.56 3.56
N MET A 140 10.71 -7.94 2.79
CA MET A 140 9.30 -7.75 3.13
C MET A 140 8.44 -7.93 1.87
N GLU A 141 7.36 -8.71 1.95
CA GLU A 141 6.39 -8.90 0.87
C GLU A 141 4.98 -9.07 1.43
N TRP A 142 4.00 -8.41 0.78
CA TRP A 142 2.57 -8.62 1.02
C TRP A 142 1.86 -9.04 -0.27
N ASP A 143 1.08 -10.13 -0.21
CA ASP A 143 0.14 -10.54 -1.25
C ASP A 143 -1.30 -10.35 -0.76
N TYR A 144 -1.92 -9.23 -1.12
CA TYR A 144 -3.30 -8.89 -0.71
C TYR A 144 -4.36 -9.88 -1.19
N ARG A 145 -4.08 -10.67 -2.24
CA ARG A 145 -5.04 -11.64 -2.78
C ARG A 145 -5.02 -12.94 -1.98
N LYS A 146 -3.83 -13.35 -1.55
CA LYS A 146 -3.65 -14.52 -0.71
C LYS A 146 -3.78 -14.19 0.78
N LYS A 147 -3.73 -12.91 1.13
CA LYS A 147 -3.63 -12.41 2.49
C LYS A 147 -2.42 -12.98 3.23
N VAL A 148 -1.26 -12.99 2.56
CA VAL A 148 -0.01 -13.54 3.10
C VAL A 148 1.04 -12.43 3.19
N PHE A 149 1.53 -12.20 4.40
CA PHE A 149 2.67 -11.33 4.69
C PHE A 149 3.89 -12.18 4.98
N LYS A 150 5.03 -11.84 4.36
CA LYS A 150 6.32 -12.50 4.62
C LYS A 150 7.35 -11.45 4.97
N TYR A 151 8.03 -11.68 6.08
CA TYR A 151 9.05 -10.80 6.59
C TYR A 151 10.25 -11.60 7.07
N THR A 152 11.45 -11.11 6.77
CA THR A 152 12.69 -11.71 7.25
C THR A 152 13.60 -10.58 7.70
N PHE A 153 14.22 -10.76 8.86
CA PHE A 153 15.18 -9.82 9.43
C PHE A 153 16.31 -10.60 10.11
N ARG A 154 17.46 -9.96 10.29
CA ARG A 154 18.56 -10.46 11.10
C ARG A 154 18.42 -9.90 12.50
N HIS A 155 18.21 -10.76 13.50
CA HIS A 155 18.09 -10.32 14.88
C HIS A 155 19.38 -9.66 15.39
N ASP A 156 19.22 -8.56 16.14
CA ASP A 156 20.28 -7.95 16.94
C ASP A 156 20.04 -8.27 18.41
N SER A 157 20.93 -9.08 19.01
CA SER A 157 20.83 -9.53 20.40
C SER A 157 20.96 -8.40 21.43
N GLN A 158 21.39 -7.21 21.03
CA GLN A 158 21.43 -6.04 21.92
C GLN A 158 20.05 -5.37 22.04
N VAL A 159 19.12 -5.64 21.12
CA VAL A 159 17.77 -5.09 21.16
C VAL A 159 16.86 -6.01 21.96
N THR A 160 16.41 -5.53 23.12
CA THR A 160 15.53 -6.29 24.03
C THR A 160 14.05 -6.04 23.79
N ALA A 161 13.70 -4.97 23.07
CA ALA A 161 12.32 -4.71 22.65
C ALA A 161 11.91 -5.67 21.53
N PRO A 162 10.62 -6.06 21.43
CA PRO A 162 10.16 -6.97 20.39
C PRO A 162 10.13 -6.28 19.02
N THR A 163 10.15 -7.11 17.96
CA THR A 163 9.69 -6.69 16.64
C THR A 163 8.18 -6.46 16.70
N GLU A 164 7.71 -5.32 16.21
CA GLU A 164 6.30 -4.95 16.18
C GLU A 164 5.81 -4.92 14.73
N ILE A 165 4.79 -5.74 14.41
CA ILE A 165 4.18 -5.83 13.08
C ILE A 165 2.76 -5.29 13.17
N PHE A 166 2.43 -4.33 12.32
CA PHE A 166 1.05 -3.90 12.14
C PHE A 166 0.31 -4.95 11.31
N VAL A 167 -0.89 -5.34 11.76
CA VAL A 167 -1.80 -6.22 11.00
C VAL A 167 -3.15 -5.50 10.85
N PRO A 168 -3.58 -5.17 9.62
CA PRO A 168 -4.80 -4.41 9.39
C PRO A 168 -6.06 -5.26 9.59
N GLU A 169 -6.97 -4.77 10.44
CA GLU A 169 -8.31 -5.32 10.68
C GLU A 169 -9.10 -5.55 9.38
N TRP A 170 -8.89 -4.69 8.37
CA TRP A 170 -9.51 -4.80 7.04
C TRP A 170 -9.32 -6.17 6.38
N HIS A 171 -8.12 -6.76 6.51
CA HIS A 171 -7.82 -8.05 5.89
C HIS A 171 -8.14 -9.22 6.81
N PHE A 172 -8.04 -9.01 8.12
CA PHE A 172 -8.10 -10.02 9.17
C PHE A 172 -9.01 -9.58 10.33
N PRO A 173 -10.34 -9.48 10.09
CA PRO A 173 -11.25 -8.97 11.09
C PRO A 173 -11.24 -9.83 12.36
N GLY A 174 -11.25 -9.19 13.53
CA GLY A 174 -11.16 -9.85 14.83
C GLY A 174 -9.85 -10.60 15.06
N GLY A 175 -8.78 -10.25 14.32
CA GLY A 175 -7.50 -10.96 14.41
C GLY A 175 -7.52 -12.35 13.76
N ALA A 176 -8.38 -12.57 12.76
CA ALA A 176 -8.49 -13.85 12.05
C ALA A 176 -7.29 -14.13 11.13
N TYR A 177 -6.12 -14.40 11.72
CA TYR A 177 -4.88 -14.77 11.04
C TYR A 177 -4.08 -15.80 11.85
N GLU A 178 -3.15 -16.47 11.17
CA GLU A 178 -2.17 -17.37 11.77
C GLU A 178 -0.77 -16.78 11.62
N VAL A 179 0.09 -17.02 12.61
CA VAL A 179 1.49 -16.57 12.61
C VAL A 179 2.39 -17.79 12.67
N GLU A 180 3.32 -17.87 11.73
CA GLU A 180 4.38 -18.88 11.69
C GLU A 180 5.72 -18.15 11.79
N VAL A 181 6.56 -18.58 12.73
CA VAL A 181 7.92 -18.06 12.89
C VAL A 181 8.91 -19.21 12.77
N SER A 182 10.02 -18.98 12.07
CA SER A 182 11.11 -19.97 11.97
C SER A 182 11.99 -19.99 13.22
N ASP A 183 11.96 -18.93 14.03
CA ASP A 183 12.74 -18.75 15.27
C ASP A 183 12.02 -17.75 16.18
N GLY A 184 12.23 -17.86 17.50
CA GLY A 184 11.60 -17.01 18.52
C GLY A 184 10.14 -17.35 18.85
N SER A 185 9.44 -16.41 19.49
CA SER A 185 8.03 -16.50 19.89
C SER A 185 7.31 -15.17 19.62
N TYR A 186 5.97 -15.20 19.53
CA TYR A 186 5.13 -14.03 19.27
C TYR A 186 4.00 -13.89 20.30
#